data_AF-A0A0M2H4R5-F1
#
_entry.id   AF-A0A0M2H4R5-F1
#
_cell.length_a   1.000
_cell.length_b   1.000
_cell.length_c   1.000
_cell.angle_alpha   90.00
_cell.angle_beta   90.00
_cell.angle_gamma   90.00
#
_symmetry.space_group_name_H-M   'P 1'
#
loop_
_entity.id
_entity.type
_entity.pdbx_description
1 polymer ?
#
loop_
_entity_poly.entity_id
_entity_poly.type
_entity_poly.pdbx_seq_one_letter_code
_entity_poly.pdbx_strand_id
1 'polypeptide(L)'
;MTAIDVSADAARRALGASDEPDDVLIDRFARAAWSHLIEPGDGVAGRLIAHLGAGEALRRALADADVDGALTAQEYRDGRRRWLPRADAADVAHALMVARRHDIALLTPRDASWPSLLDDLGPHAPVCLWVRGDVTRIAPARAVAIVGARAASGYGEHVAQEMSADLAGSGVTVVSGAAYGIDAAAHRAALACDGPTVAVLAGGADRAYPAGNTRLIDTIAASGAIVSESPPGASPTKWRFLQRNRIIAAVSHATVVVEAGWRSGSLNTASHALAIGRRVGAVPGPVTSAASAGCHRLLRTEPVDCITCADDVREMIGIGGAVPLALPTDGRPPTDDLTRIRDALSARAWRDRDDIARRSGHAPDDAASLLGILLLGGEVESSDAGWRLVPRASARSA
;
A
#
# COMPACT_ATOMS: atom_id res chain seq x y z
N MET A 1 -30.87 -0.17 -27.26
CA MET A 1 -30.66 0.25 -25.87
C MET A 1 -31.97 0.17 -25.14
N THR A 2 -32.04 -0.70 -24.14
CA THR A 2 -33.21 -0.81 -23.26
C THR A 2 -33.10 0.24 -22.16
N ALA A 3 -34.19 0.95 -21.87
CA ALA A 3 -34.19 1.99 -20.85
C ALA A 3 -33.99 1.40 -19.45
N ILE A 4 -33.16 2.06 -18.64
CA ILE A 4 -32.93 1.69 -17.24
C ILE A 4 -34.08 2.24 -16.39
N ASP A 5 -34.84 1.34 -15.76
CA ASP A 5 -35.91 1.68 -14.81
C ASP A 5 -35.33 1.78 -13.38
N VAL A 6 -35.44 2.97 -12.78
CA VAL A 6 -34.89 3.30 -11.44
C VAL A 6 -36.00 3.28 -10.36
N SER A 7 -36.97 2.37 -10.51
CA SER A 7 -38.00 2.07 -9.51
C SER A 7 -37.52 1.03 -8.49
N ALA A 8 -38.15 1.01 -7.30
CA ALA A 8 -37.87 0.01 -6.26
C ALA A 8 -38.11 -1.42 -6.76
N ASP A 9 -39.19 -1.63 -7.52
CA ASP A 9 -39.52 -2.93 -8.09
C ASP A 9 -38.48 -3.42 -9.10
N ALA A 10 -37.97 -2.53 -9.95
CA ALA A 10 -36.87 -2.86 -10.86
C ALA A 10 -35.59 -3.19 -10.10
N ALA A 11 -35.24 -2.38 -9.10
CA ALA A 11 -34.07 -2.62 -8.25
C ALA A 11 -34.16 -3.97 -7.53
N ARG A 12 -35.32 -4.31 -6.92
CA ARG A 12 -35.56 -5.59 -6.24
C ARG A 12 -35.42 -6.78 -7.20
N ARG A 13 -35.99 -6.70 -8.40
CA ARG A 13 -35.80 -7.74 -9.43
C ARG A 13 -34.33 -7.90 -9.84
N ALA A 14 -33.64 -6.78 -10.02
CA ALA A 14 -32.26 -6.75 -10.51
C ALA A 14 -31.21 -7.14 -9.46
N LEU A 15 -31.45 -6.89 -8.17
CA LEU A 15 -30.55 -7.22 -7.07
C LEU A 15 -30.86 -8.59 -6.44
N GLY A 16 -32.13 -9.03 -6.50
CA GLY A 16 -32.60 -10.28 -5.90
C GLY A 16 -33.45 -10.02 -4.66
N ALA A 17 -33.89 -11.09 -4.00
CA ALA A 17 -34.65 -10.98 -2.76
C ALA A 17 -33.79 -10.31 -1.67
N SER A 18 -34.25 -9.18 -1.16
CA SER A 18 -33.61 -8.41 -0.11
C SER A 18 -34.70 -7.72 0.71
N ASP A 19 -34.55 -7.74 2.03
CA ASP A 19 -35.42 -7.04 2.99
C ASP A 19 -34.96 -5.59 3.23
N GLU A 20 -33.97 -5.12 2.47
CA GLU A 20 -33.51 -3.73 2.53
C GLU A 20 -34.65 -2.75 2.15
N PRO A 21 -34.71 -1.57 2.79
CA PRO A 21 -35.63 -0.51 2.41
C PRO A 21 -35.51 -0.11 0.94
N ASP A 22 -36.62 0.34 0.34
CA ASP A 22 -36.68 0.70 -1.09
C ASP A 22 -35.62 1.74 -1.50
N ASP A 23 -35.32 2.72 -0.64
CA ASP A 23 -34.31 3.74 -0.93
C ASP A 23 -32.89 3.16 -1.00
N VAL A 24 -32.58 2.16 -0.18
CA VAL A 24 -31.29 1.43 -0.18
C VAL A 24 -31.17 0.59 -1.44
N LEU A 25 -32.24 -0.13 -1.82
CA LEU A 25 -32.27 -0.92 -3.05
C LEU A 25 -32.08 -0.04 -4.29
N ILE A 26 -32.77 1.10 -4.34
CA ILE A 26 -32.64 2.08 -5.42
C ILE A 26 -31.20 2.61 -5.51
N ASP A 27 -30.60 3.02 -4.38
CA ASP A 27 -29.22 3.52 -4.37
C ASP A 27 -28.22 2.45 -4.84
N ARG A 28 -28.33 1.22 -4.33
CA ARG A 28 -27.45 0.10 -4.72
C ARG A 28 -27.58 -0.23 -6.21
N PHE A 29 -28.81 -0.35 -6.72
CA PHE A 29 -29.05 -0.61 -8.14
C PHE A 29 -28.55 0.54 -9.03
N ALA A 30 -28.80 1.79 -8.63
CA ALA A 30 -28.35 2.96 -9.38
C ALA A 30 -26.83 3.06 -9.42
N ARG A 31 -26.11 2.71 -8.33
CA ARG A 31 -24.64 2.64 -8.33
C ARG A 31 -24.11 1.54 -9.26
N ALA A 32 -24.76 0.37 -9.27
CA ALA A 32 -24.43 -0.68 -10.23
C ALA A 32 -24.56 -0.18 -11.68
N ALA A 33 -25.66 0.50 -12.00
CA ALA A 33 -25.87 1.12 -13.30
C ALA A 33 -24.82 2.19 -13.59
N TRP A 34 -24.56 3.12 -12.66
CA TRP A 34 -23.52 4.14 -12.81
C TRP A 34 -22.15 3.54 -13.11
N SER A 35 -21.76 2.44 -12.46
CA SER A 35 -20.48 1.76 -12.75
C SER A 35 -20.35 1.26 -14.19
N HIS A 36 -21.47 1.05 -14.90
CA HIS A 36 -21.49 0.71 -16.33
C HIS A 36 -21.54 1.95 -17.22
N LEU A 37 -22.27 2.99 -16.80
CA LEU A 37 -22.43 4.23 -17.55
C LEU A 37 -21.13 5.06 -17.61
N ILE A 38 -20.27 4.97 -16.59
CA ILE A 38 -19.09 5.82 -16.44
C ILE A 38 -17.80 5.01 -16.55
N GLU A 39 -16.73 5.69 -16.92
CA GLU A 39 -15.40 5.12 -16.73
C GLU A 39 -14.92 5.38 -15.31
N PRO A 40 -14.05 4.49 -14.76
CA PRO A 40 -13.40 4.70 -13.46
C PRO A 40 -12.89 6.12 -13.25
N GLY A 41 -13.29 6.74 -12.13
CA GLY A 41 -12.83 8.06 -11.72
C GLY A 41 -13.56 9.25 -12.38
N ASP A 42 -14.75 9.06 -12.95
CA ASP A 42 -15.55 10.14 -13.52
C ASP A 42 -16.04 11.15 -12.47
N GLY A 43 -15.26 12.22 -12.27
CA GLY A 43 -15.53 13.26 -11.28
C GLY A 43 -16.82 14.07 -11.53
N VAL A 44 -17.31 14.11 -12.77
CA VAL A 44 -18.57 14.81 -13.08
C VAL A 44 -19.75 13.99 -12.55
N ALA A 45 -19.73 12.67 -12.78
CA ALA A 45 -20.73 11.77 -12.21
C ALA A 45 -20.62 11.71 -10.68
N GLY A 46 -19.40 11.67 -10.14
CA GLY A 46 -19.17 11.69 -8.70
C GLY A 46 -19.76 12.92 -8.00
N ARG A 47 -19.56 14.14 -8.55
CA ARG A 47 -20.19 15.36 -8.02
C ARG A 47 -21.72 15.31 -8.08
N LEU A 48 -22.28 14.83 -9.20
CA LEU A 48 -23.72 14.72 -9.37
C LEU A 48 -24.34 13.73 -8.35
N ILE A 49 -23.71 12.57 -8.18
CA ILE A 49 -24.15 11.53 -7.23
C ILE A 49 -24.00 12.02 -5.79
N ALA A 50 -22.92 12.72 -5.46
CA ALA A 50 -22.72 13.29 -4.12
C ALA A 50 -23.79 14.33 -3.76
N HIS A 51 -24.28 15.09 -4.75
CA HIS A 51 -25.29 16.12 -4.54
C HIS A 51 -26.72 15.56 -4.48
N LEU A 52 -27.10 14.69 -5.42
CA LEU A 52 -28.49 14.22 -5.58
C LEU A 52 -28.76 12.82 -5.00
N GLY A 53 -27.72 12.05 -4.67
CA GLY A 53 -27.80 10.61 -4.46
C GLY A 53 -27.83 9.82 -5.77
N ALA A 54 -27.44 8.54 -5.74
CA ALA A 54 -27.21 7.77 -6.96
C ALA A 54 -28.47 7.56 -7.81
N GLY A 55 -29.60 7.26 -7.15
CA GLY A 55 -30.88 7.02 -7.81
C GLY A 55 -31.41 8.25 -8.54
N GLU A 56 -31.46 9.40 -7.87
CA GLU A 56 -31.96 10.63 -8.47
C GLU A 56 -31.01 11.16 -9.55
N ALA A 57 -29.69 11.15 -9.30
CA ALA A 57 -28.70 11.48 -10.31
C ALA A 57 -28.90 10.67 -11.60
N LEU A 58 -29.14 9.37 -11.48
CA LEU A 58 -29.36 8.49 -12.63
C LEU A 58 -30.66 8.84 -13.37
N ARG A 59 -31.77 9.05 -12.65
CA ARG A 59 -33.05 9.46 -13.26
C ARG A 59 -32.90 10.74 -14.06
N ARG A 60 -32.27 11.77 -13.46
CA ARG A 60 -32.08 13.06 -14.13
C ARG A 60 -31.20 12.92 -15.36
N ALA A 61 -30.08 12.20 -15.23
CA ALA A 61 -29.16 11.94 -16.35
C ALA A 61 -29.85 11.22 -17.52
N LEU A 62 -30.73 10.26 -17.25
CA LEU A 62 -31.48 9.57 -18.31
C LEU A 62 -32.57 10.46 -18.94
N ALA A 63 -33.26 11.28 -18.13
CA ALA A 63 -34.37 12.13 -18.58
C ALA A 63 -33.96 13.50 -19.14
N ASP A 64 -32.68 13.88 -19.06
CA ASP A 64 -32.19 15.25 -19.35
C ASP A 64 -32.85 16.32 -18.46
N ALA A 65 -33.08 15.99 -17.19
CA ALA A 65 -33.69 16.91 -16.24
C ALA A 65 -32.64 17.86 -15.62
N ASP A 66 -33.12 18.97 -15.07
CA ASP A 66 -32.31 19.94 -14.31
C ASP A 66 -31.57 19.26 -13.15
N VAL A 67 -30.32 19.65 -12.88
CA VAL A 67 -29.47 19.01 -11.87
C VAL A 67 -29.29 19.84 -10.60
N ASP A 68 -30.20 20.79 -10.33
CA ASP A 68 -30.25 21.58 -9.09
C ASP A 68 -28.93 22.27 -8.72
N GLY A 69 -28.23 22.79 -9.73
CA GLY A 69 -26.95 23.46 -9.55
C GLY A 69 -25.76 22.55 -9.17
N ALA A 70 -25.94 21.22 -9.14
CA ALA A 70 -24.85 20.26 -8.85
C ALA A 70 -23.67 20.38 -9.84
N LEU A 71 -23.98 20.77 -11.08
CA LEU A 71 -23.03 20.92 -12.18
C LEU A 71 -23.43 22.14 -13.02
N THR A 72 -22.45 22.73 -13.72
CA THR A 72 -22.79 23.68 -14.79
C THR A 72 -23.53 22.98 -15.92
N ALA A 73 -24.37 23.73 -16.65
CA ALA A 73 -25.11 23.18 -17.78
C ALA A 73 -24.18 22.56 -18.86
N GLN A 74 -22.97 23.10 -19.03
CA GLN A 74 -21.99 22.55 -19.98
C GLN A 74 -21.39 21.23 -19.49
N GLU A 75 -20.95 21.16 -18.23
CA GLU A 75 -20.41 19.92 -17.65
C GLU A 75 -21.44 18.79 -17.68
N TYR A 76 -22.70 19.11 -17.37
CA TYR A 76 -23.78 18.12 -17.41
C TYR A 76 -24.03 17.61 -18.83
N ARG A 77 -24.12 18.50 -19.83
CA ARG A 77 -24.27 18.09 -21.24
C ARG A 77 -23.10 17.21 -21.71
N ASP A 78 -21.86 17.59 -21.40
CA ASP A 78 -20.68 16.82 -21.80
C ASP A 78 -20.57 15.49 -21.05
N GLY A 79 -20.96 15.45 -19.77
CA GLY A 79 -21.11 14.22 -18.99
C GLY A 79 -22.10 13.26 -19.64
N ARG A 80 -23.34 13.71 -19.89
CA ARG A 80 -24.38 12.90 -20.52
C ARG A 80 -23.97 12.34 -21.88
N ARG A 81 -23.27 13.13 -22.71
CA ARG A 81 -22.73 12.66 -24.00
C ARG A 81 -21.76 11.48 -23.85
N ARG A 82 -21.03 11.38 -22.72
CA ARG A 82 -20.15 10.25 -22.40
C ARG A 82 -20.90 9.06 -21.80
N TRP A 83 -21.92 9.32 -20.97
CA TRP A 83 -22.66 8.29 -20.23
C TRP A 83 -23.70 7.56 -21.06
N LEU A 84 -24.51 8.30 -21.82
CA LEU A 84 -25.67 7.75 -22.53
C LEU A 84 -25.30 6.64 -23.53
N PRO A 85 -24.19 6.68 -24.29
CA PRO A 85 -23.83 5.57 -25.16
C PRO A 85 -23.63 4.21 -24.45
N ARG A 86 -23.48 4.22 -23.12
CA ARG A 86 -23.31 3.04 -22.26
C ARG A 86 -24.57 2.74 -21.43
N ALA A 87 -25.64 3.53 -21.55
CA ALA A 87 -26.84 3.40 -20.73
C ALA A 87 -27.80 2.34 -21.27
N ASP A 88 -27.42 1.06 -21.21
CA ASP A 88 -28.27 -0.07 -21.60
C ASP A 88 -28.64 -0.94 -20.40
N ALA A 89 -29.93 -1.10 -20.14
CA ALA A 89 -30.42 -1.94 -19.05
C ALA A 89 -30.05 -3.42 -19.21
N ALA A 90 -29.90 -3.90 -20.45
CA ALA A 90 -29.49 -5.27 -20.71
C ALA A 90 -28.06 -5.55 -20.21
N ASP A 91 -27.15 -4.60 -20.37
CA ASP A 91 -25.78 -4.74 -19.92
C ASP A 91 -25.68 -4.68 -18.38
N VAL A 92 -26.43 -3.78 -17.74
CA VAL A 92 -26.49 -3.70 -16.27
C VAL A 92 -27.03 -5.01 -15.69
N ALA A 93 -28.11 -5.55 -16.27
CA ALA A 93 -28.65 -6.84 -15.86
C ALA A 93 -27.65 -8.00 -16.09
N HIS A 94 -26.89 -7.96 -17.20
CA HIS A 94 -25.85 -8.94 -17.47
C HIS A 94 -24.71 -8.87 -16.44
N ALA A 95 -24.23 -7.67 -16.10
CA ALA A 95 -23.20 -7.49 -15.08
C ALA A 95 -23.63 -8.02 -13.71
N LEU A 96 -24.87 -7.74 -13.28
CA LEU A 96 -25.43 -8.26 -12.04
C LEU A 96 -25.59 -9.80 -12.05
N MET A 97 -25.97 -10.38 -13.20
CA MET A 97 -26.02 -11.83 -13.38
C MET A 97 -24.62 -12.46 -13.26
N VAL A 98 -23.61 -11.88 -13.93
CA VAL A 98 -22.22 -12.35 -13.86
C VAL A 98 -21.70 -12.22 -12.43
N ALA A 99 -22.00 -11.12 -11.73
CA ALA A 99 -21.64 -10.96 -10.33
C ALA A 99 -22.15 -12.11 -9.46
N ARG A 100 -23.45 -12.42 -9.54
CA ARG A 100 -24.05 -13.54 -8.79
C ARG A 100 -23.43 -14.89 -9.15
N ARG A 101 -23.11 -15.12 -10.42
CA ARG A 101 -22.51 -16.39 -10.88
C ARG A 101 -21.09 -16.61 -10.33
N HIS A 102 -20.36 -15.53 -10.06
CA HIS A 102 -18.97 -15.56 -9.62
C HIS A 102 -18.80 -15.17 -8.15
N ASP A 103 -19.89 -15.16 -7.37
CA ASP A 103 -19.91 -14.74 -5.96
C ASP A 103 -19.23 -13.37 -5.73
N ILE A 104 -19.52 -12.43 -6.64
CA ILE A 104 -19.02 -11.06 -6.58
C ILE A 104 -20.07 -10.20 -5.88
N ALA A 105 -19.71 -9.65 -4.74
CA ALA A 105 -20.52 -8.69 -4.01
C ALA A 105 -20.41 -7.30 -4.64
N LEU A 106 -21.54 -6.59 -4.66
CA LEU A 106 -21.59 -5.16 -4.99
C LEU A 106 -21.57 -4.37 -3.69
N LEU A 107 -20.46 -3.72 -3.39
CA LEU A 107 -20.29 -2.87 -2.22
C LEU A 107 -20.47 -1.39 -2.57
N THR A 108 -21.13 -0.65 -1.69
CA THR A 108 -21.49 0.76 -1.83
C THR A 108 -21.04 1.55 -0.59
N PRO A 109 -20.95 2.89 -0.65
CA PRO A 109 -20.65 3.73 0.51
C PRO A 109 -21.62 3.59 1.70
N ARG A 110 -22.80 2.97 1.51
CA ARG A 110 -23.75 2.69 2.59
C ARG A 110 -23.45 1.40 3.34
N ASP A 111 -22.58 0.55 2.81
CA ASP A 111 -22.23 -0.73 3.43
C ASP A 111 -21.17 -0.56 4.52
N ALA A 112 -21.30 -1.30 5.63
CA ALA A 112 -20.38 -1.21 6.78
C ALA A 112 -18.93 -1.59 6.43
N SER A 113 -18.71 -2.42 5.41
CA SER A 113 -17.37 -2.80 4.94
C SER A 113 -16.77 -1.82 3.93
N TRP A 114 -17.43 -0.69 3.63
CA TRP A 114 -16.90 0.32 2.72
C TRP A 114 -15.63 0.95 3.29
N PRO A 115 -14.51 0.98 2.54
CA PRO A 115 -13.28 1.60 3.01
C PRO A 115 -13.40 3.12 2.93
N SER A 116 -13.64 3.76 4.07
CA SER A 116 -13.75 5.23 4.19
C SER A 116 -12.52 5.98 3.69
N LEU A 117 -11.35 5.34 3.65
CA LEU A 117 -10.13 5.92 3.06
C LEU A 117 -10.30 6.29 1.57
N LEU A 118 -11.28 5.70 0.87
CA LEU A 118 -11.62 6.09 -0.50
C LEU A 118 -12.21 7.49 -0.61
N ASP A 119 -12.75 8.05 0.48
CA ASP A 119 -13.37 9.37 0.48
C ASP A 119 -12.34 10.48 0.19
N ASP A 120 -11.06 10.23 0.47
CA ASP A 120 -9.94 11.14 0.15
C ASP A 120 -9.75 11.34 -1.37
N LEU A 121 -10.35 10.48 -2.21
CA LEU A 121 -10.39 10.68 -3.66
C LEU A 121 -11.45 11.72 -4.10
N GLY A 122 -12.29 12.18 -3.17
CA GLY A 122 -13.31 13.19 -3.40
C GLY A 122 -14.25 12.80 -4.55
N PRO A 123 -14.53 13.69 -5.52
CA PRO A 123 -15.40 13.38 -6.65
C PRO A 123 -14.93 12.19 -7.51
N HIS A 124 -13.67 11.79 -7.41
CA HIS A 124 -13.11 10.66 -8.15
C HIS A 124 -13.20 9.34 -7.38
N ALA A 125 -13.80 9.32 -6.19
CA ALA A 125 -14.08 8.09 -5.46
C ALA A 125 -14.96 7.15 -6.30
N PRO A 126 -14.76 5.82 -6.20
CA PRO A 126 -15.60 4.87 -6.93
C PRO A 126 -17.06 4.95 -6.45
N VAL A 127 -18.01 4.88 -7.38
CA VAL A 127 -19.45 4.91 -7.03
C VAL A 127 -19.92 3.63 -6.33
N CYS A 128 -19.23 2.52 -6.59
CA CYS A 128 -19.33 1.22 -5.92
C CYS A 128 -18.06 0.42 -6.19
N LEU A 129 -17.89 -0.69 -5.48
CA LEU A 129 -16.86 -1.69 -5.72
C LEU A 129 -17.48 -3.07 -5.96
N TRP A 130 -16.96 -3.79 -6.94
CA TRP A 130 -17.25 -5.18 -7.21
C TRP A 130 -16.18 -6.03 -6.54
N VAL A 131 -16.57 -6.87 -5.59
CA VAL A 131 -15.65 -7.57 -4.69
C VAL A 131 -15.87 -9.07 -4.78
N ARG A 132 -14.84 -9.82 -5.18
CA ARG A 132 -14.82 -11.29 -5.16
C ARG A 132 -13.96 -11.77 -4.00
N GLY A 133 -14.50 -12.62 -3.13
CA GLY A 133 -13.86 -13.04 -1.88
C GLY A 133 -14.45 -12.33 -0.67
N ASP A 134 -13.66 -12.16 0.38
CA ASP A 134 -14.10 -11.63 1.67
C ASP A 134 -14.18 -10.09 1.67
N VAL A 135 -15.40 -9.55 1.63
CA VAL A 135 -15.67 -8.10 1.64
C VAL A 135 -15.12 -7.39 2.86
N THR A 136 -14.92 -8.08 3.98
CA THR A 136 -14.39 -7.46 5.20
C THR A 136 -12.92 -7.09 5.08
N ARG A 137 -12.20 -7.67 4.10
CA ARG A 137 -10.77 -7.45 3.89
C ARG A 137 -10.44 -6.14 3.18
N ILE A 138 -11.44 -5.46 2.61
CA ILE A 138 -11.19 -4.28 1.79
C ILE A 138 -11.14 -2.97 2.57
N ALA A 139 -11.55 -2.98 3.85
CA ALA A 139 -11.40 -1.89 4.80
C ALA A 139 -10.47 -2.30 5.97
N PRO A 140 -9.22 -2.70 5.70
CA PRO A 140 -8.32 -3.19 6.72
C PRO A 140 -7.88 -2.05 7.64
N ALA A 141 -7.75 -2.34 8.94
CA ALA A 141 -7.20 -1.38 9.90
C ALA A 141 -5.77 -0.94 9.57
N ARG A 142 -5.00 -1.79 8.88
CA ARG A 142 -3.61 -1.58 8.48
C ARG A 142 -3.39 -2.17 7.10
N ALA A 143 -3.00 -1.33 6.15
CA ALA A 143 -2.72 -1.74 4.77
C ALA A 143 -1.59 -0.95 4.15
N VAL A 144 -0.80 -1.62 3.32
CA VAL A 144 0.28 -1.01 2.55
C VAL A 144 0.18 -1.47 1.10
N ALA A 145 0.26 -0.52 0.18
CA ALA A 145 0.38 -0.81 -1.22
C ALA A 145 1.84 -1.17 -1.56
N ILE A 146 2.08 -2.38 -2.04
CA ILE A 146 3.40 -2.79 -2.55
C ILE A 146 3.31 -2.88 -4.07
N VAL A 147 3.98 -1.97 -4.78
CA VAL A 147 3.86 -1.84 -6.24
C VAL A 147 5.21 -1.72 -6.92
N GLY A 148 5.28 -2.07 -8.20
CA GLY A 148 6.51 -1.86 -8.95
C GLY A 148 6.51 -2.33 -10.40
N ALA A 149 7.70 -2.66 -10.89
CA ALA A 149 7.96 -3.02 -12.26
C ALA A 149 7.29 -4.34 -12.63
N ARG A 150 6.69 -4.38 -13.83
CA ARG A 150 6.12 -5.61 -14.39
C ARG A 150 7.18 -6.61 -14.86
N ALA A 151 8.28 -6.08 -15.39
CA ALA A 151 9.50 -6.82 -15.67
C ALA A 151 10.50 -6.50 -14.55
N ALA A 152 10.24 -7.06 -13.37
CA ALA A 152 11.07 -6.87 -12.19
C ALA A 152 12.39 -7.64 -12.34
N SER A 153 13.45 -7.14 -11.69
CA SER A 153 14.70 -7.87 -11.54
C SER A 153 14.59 -8.91 -10.42
N GLY A 154 15.53 -9.87 -10.36
CA GLY A 154 15.61 -10.79 -9.22
C GLY A 154 15.79 -10.07 -7.89
N TYR A 155 16.47 -8.92 -7.88
CA TYR A 155 16.57 -8.05 -6.71
C TYR A 155 15.19 -7.51 -6.30
N GLY A 156 14.45 -6.92 -7.24
CA GLY A 156 13.13 -6.34 -6.95
C GLY A 156 12.13 -7.40 -6.49
N GLU A 157 12.11 -8.58 -7.12
CA GLU A 157 11.24 -9.69 -6.70
C GLU A 157 11.58 -10.17 -5.29
N HIS A 158 12.87 -10.30 -4.96
CA HIS A 158 13.32 -10.71 -3.63
C HIS A 158 12.92 -9.71 -2.55
N VAL A 159 13.18 -8.40 -2.76
CA VAL A 159 12.80 -7.36 -1.79
C VAL A 159 11.28 -7.29 -1.62
N ALA A 160 10.51 -7.40 -2.71
CA ALA A 160 9.05 -7.42 -2.63
C ALA A 160 8.54 -8.63 -1.83
N GLN A 161 9.17 -9.80 -2.00
CA GLN A 161 8.81 -11.02 -1.27
C GLN A 161 9.11 -10.88 0.22
N GLU A 162 10.33 -10.53 0.61
CA GLU A 162 10.70 -10.41 2.03
C GLU A 162 9.84 -9.37 2.74
N MET A 163 9.74 -8.17 2.16
CA MET A 163 8.95 -7.09 2.74
C MET A 163 7.47 -7.47 2.89
N SER A 164 6.89 -8.12 1.88
CA SER A 164 5.47 -8.50 1.93
C SER A 164 5.20 -9.65 2.90
N ALA A 165 6.11 -10.63 2.97
CA ALA A 165 6.04 -11.73 3.95
C ALA A 165 6.06 -11.19 5.38
N ASP A 166 7.03 -10.31 5.69
CA ASP A 166 7.18 -9.73 7.03
C ASP A 166 5.98 -8.87 7.42
N LEU A 167 5.51 -7.99 6.54
CA LEU A 167 4.35 -7.15 6.79
C LEU A 167 3.09 -8.00 7.01
N ALA A 168 2.83 -8.93 6.10
CA ALA A 168 1.66 -9.80 6.17
C ALA A 168 1.67 -10.72 7.40
N GLY A 169 2.83 -11.28 7.76
CA GLY A 169 3.02 -12.08 8.97
C GLY A 169 2.77 -11.30 10.27
N SER A 170 2.87 -9.96 10.23
CA SER A 170 2.50 -9.06 11.34
C SER A 170 1.04 -8.54 11.26
N GLY A 171 0.23 -9.09 10.35
CA GLY A 171 -1.18 -8.74 10.17
C GLY A 171 -1.44 -7.46 9.35
N VAL A 172 -0.42 -6.91 8.68
CA VAL A 172 -0.59 -5.78 7.76
C VAL A 172 -1.10 -6.30 6.41
N THR A 173 -2.17 -5.71 5.90
CA THR A 173 -2.75 -6.12 4.61
C THR A 173 -1.88 -5.62 3.46
N VAL A 174 -1.39 -6.54 2.63
CA VAL A 174 -0.66 -6.18 1.41
C VAL A 174 -1.66 -5.92 0.28
N VAL A 175 -1.70 -4.69 -0.21
CA VAL A 175 -2.56 -4.28 -1.33
C VAL A 175 -1.71 -4.16 -2.59
N SER A 176 -2.15 -4.73 -3.71
CA SER A 176 -1.47 -4.52 -4.98
C SER A 176 -2.39 -4.73 -6.18
N GLY A 177 -1.83 -4.69 -7.38
CA GLY A 177 -2.59 -4.72 -8.62
C GLY A 177 -2.65 -6.07 -9.33
N ALA A 178 -2.11 -7.14 -8.74
CA ALA A 178 -1.93 -8.47 -9.33
C ALA A 178 -1.25 -8.49 -10.72
N ALA A 179 -0.51 -7.45 -11.09
CA ALA A 179 0.28 -7.45 -12.32
C ALA A 179 1.45 -8.45 -12.24
N TYR A 180 2.16 -8.64 -13.36
CA TYR A 180 3.43 -9.37 -13.33
C TYR A 180 4.49 -8.62 -12.49
N GLY A 181 5.58 -9.32 -12.16
CA GLY A 181 6.70 -8.76 -11.41
C GLY A 181 6.34 -8.48 -9.95
N ILE A 182 6.62 -7.26 -9.48
CA ILE A 182 6.52 -6.87 -8.07
C ILE A 182 5.13 -7.17 -7.46
N ASP A 183 4.04 -6.82 -8.15
CA ASP A 183 2.69 -7.05 -7.63
C ASP A 183 2.43 -8.55 -7.35
N ALA A 184 2.80 -9.43 -8.28
CA ALA A 184 2.64 -10.88 -8.10
C ALA A 184 3.55 -11.44 -7.00
N ALA A 185 4.79 -10.94 -6.92
CA ALA A 185 5.74 -11.34 -5.89
C ALA A 185 5.22 -10.98 -4.48
N ALA A 186 4.69 -9.77 -4.32
CA ALA A 186 4.11 -9.29 -3.06
C ALA A 186 2.91 -10.14 -2.61
N HIS A 187 1.96 -10.39 -3.51
CA HIS A 187 0.80 -11.24 -3.19
C HIS A 187 1.18 -12.67 -2.83
N ARG A 188 2.11 -13.29 -3.58
CA ARG A 188 2.56 -14.67 -3.30
C ARG A 188 3.20 -14.77 -1.92
N ALA A 189 4.05 -13.81 -1.57
CA ALA A 189 4.70 -13.79 -0.26
C ALA A 189 3.70 -13.58 0.88
N ALA A 190 2.74 -12.67 0.73
CA ALA A 190 1.68 -12.49 1.72
C ALA A 190 0.86 -13.77 1.95
N LEU A 191 0.47 -14.46 0.86
CA LEU A 191 -0.25 -15.73 0.93
C LEU A 191 0.59 -16.86 1.54
N ALA A 192 1.89 -16.91 1.26
CA ALA A 192 2.78 -17.94 1.81
C ALA A 192 2.93 -17.85 3.33
N CYS A 193 2.62 -16.70 3.93
CA CYS A 193 2.58 -16.48 5.37
C CYS A 193 1.17 -16.54 5.96
N ASP A 194 0.16 -17.02 5.20
CA ASP A 194 -1.26 -16.98 5.56
C ASP A 194 -1.75 -15.57 5.96
N GLY A 195 -1.08 -14.54 5.44
CA GLY A 195 -1.34 -13.15 5.77
C GLY A 195 -2.36 -12.49 4.83
N PRO A 196 -2.96 -11.37 5.24
CA PRO A 196 -4.00 -10.72 4.48
C PRO A 196 -3.47 -10.03 3.21
N THR A 197 -4.16 -10.23 2.08
CA THR A 197 -3.84 -9.53 0.84
C THR A 197 -5.07 -9.20 0.00
N VAL A 198 -5.02 -8.04 -0.68
CA VAL A 198 -6.11 -7.53 -1.52
C VAL A 198 -5.56 -7.13 -2.88
N ALA A 199 -6.12 -7.68 -3.96
CA ALA A 199 -5.78 -7.27 -5.31
C ALA A 199 -6.86 -6.38 -5.92
N VAL A 200 -6.47 -5.21 -6.42
CA VAL A 200 -7.39 -4.32 -7.15
C VAL A 200 -7.19 -4.56 -8.64
N LEU A 201 -8.22 -4.87 -9.42
CA LEU A 201 -8.11 -5.15 -10.87
C LEU A 201 -8.56 -3.98 -11.75
N ALA A 202 -8.00 -3.90 -12.95
CA ALA A 202 -8.33 -2.87 -13.95
C ALA A 202 -9.49 -3.26 -14.89
N GLY A 203 -9.95 -4.51 -14.81
CA GLY A 203 -11.16 -5.01 -15.49
C GLY A 203 -12.14 -5.54 -14.45
N GLY A 204 -13.20 -6.21 -14.88
CA GLY A 204 -14.16 -6.83 -13.96
C GLY A 204 -13.51 -7.85 -13.02
N ALA A 205 -14.02 -7.96 -11.79
CA ALA A 205 -13.50 -8.90 -10.79
C ALA A 205 -13.72 -10.38 -11.17
N ASP A 206 -14.52 -10.65 -12.20
CA ASP A 206 -14.75 -11.97 -12.80
C ASP A 206 -13.62 -12.41 -13.76
N ARG A 207 -12.79 -11.47 -14.24
CA ARG A 207 -11.77 -11.73 -15.28
C ARG A 207 -10.37 -11.52 -14.74
N ALA A 208 -9.67 -12.64 -14.50
CA ALA A 208 -8.26 -12.60 -14.18
C ALA A 208 -7.45 -11.95 -15.30
N TYR A 209 -6.69 -10.91 -14.96
CA TYR A 209 -5.68 -10.34 -15.83
C TYR A 209 -4.46 -9.87 -15.02
N PRO A 210 -3.23 -10.18 -15.45
CA PRO A 210 -2.91 -10.94 -16.66
C PRO A 210 -3.21 -12.44 -16.52
N ALA A 211 -3.46 -13.13 -17.64
CA ALA A 211 -3.85 -14.54 -17.63
C ALA A 211 -2.80 -15.48 -17.00
N GLY A 212 -1.51 -15.10 -17.03
CA GLY A 212 -0.46 -15.85 -16.34
C GLY A 212 -0.59 -15.85 -14.81
N ASN A 213 -1.37 -14.93 -14.24
CA ASN A 213 -1.63 -14.83 -12.80
C ASN A 213 -3.02 -15.35 -12.40
N THR A 214 -3.77 -16.03 -13.28
CA THR A 214 -5.12 -16.53 -12.95
C THR A 214 -5.15 -17.34 -11.65
N ARG A 215 -4.25 -18.33 -11.50
CA ARG A 215 -4.17 -19.14 -10.27
C ARG A 215 -3.94 -18.27 -9.03
N LEU A 216 -3.02 -17.30 -9.10
CA LEU A 216 -2.74 -16.39 -8.01
C LEU A 216 -3.97 -15.56 -7.64
N ILE A 217 -4.65 -14.99 -8.64
CA ILE A 217 -5.86 -14.18 -8.45
C ILE A 217 -7.01 -15.00 -7.84
N ASP A 218 -7.13 -16.27 -8.21
CA ASP A 218 -8.12 -17.17 -7.62
C ASP A 218 -7.74 -17.55 -6.17
N THR A 219 -6.45 -17.76 -5.88
CA THR A 219 -5.98 -17.99 -4.50
C THR A 219 -6.23 -16.76 -3.61
N ILE A 220 -5.96 -15.55 -4.11
CA ILE A 220 -6.28 -14.31 -3.38
C ILE A 220 -7.78 -14.20 -3.12
N ALA A 221 -8.63 -14.54 -4.08
CA ALA A 221 -10.08 -14.50 -3.88
C ALA A 221 -10.57 -15.49 -2.81
N ALA A 222 -9.86 -16.60 -2.60
CA ALA A 222 -10.24 -17.63 -1.65
C ALA A 222 -9.96 -17.27 -0.18
N SER A 223 -8.92 -16.46 0.09
CA SER A 223 -8.49 -16.09 1.46
C SER A 223 -8.42 -14.59 1.73
N GLY A 224 -8.55 -13.77 0.70
CA GLY A 224 -8.52 -12.31 0.74
C GLY A 224 -9.63 -11.72 -0.11
N ALA A 225 -9.32 -10.67 -0.88
CA ALA A 225 -10.30 -10.03 -1.76
C ALA A 225 -9.71 -9.60 -3.10
N ILE A 226 -10.50 -9.76 -4.15
CA ILE A 226 -10.31 -9.13 -5.45
C ILE A 226 -11.32 -7.99 -5.58
N VAL A 227 -10.83 -6.78 -5.85
CA VAL A 227 -11.63 -5.56 -5.90
C VAL A 227 -11.58 -4.96 -7.30
N SER A 228 -12.71 -4.49 -7.82
CA SER A 228 -12.75 -3.71 -9.04
C SER A 228 -13.79 -2.60 -8.97
N GLU A 229 -13.49 -1.44 -9.54
CA GLU A 229 -14.50 -0.41 -9.82
C GLU A 229 -15.24 -0.69 -11.15
N SER A 230 -14.60 -1.44 -12.06
CA SER A 230 -15.21 -1.79 -13.34
C SER A 230 -16.22 -2.93 -13.15
N PRO A 231 -17.38 -2.88 -13.83
CA PRO A 231 -18.41 -3.89 -13.68
C PRO A 231 -17.93 -5.26 -14.17
N PRO A 232 -18.52 -6.36 -13.67
CA PRO A 232 -18.27 -7.69 -14.19
C PRO A 232 -18.42 -7.75 -15.71
N GLY A 233 -17.52 -8.45 -16.37
CA GLY A 233 -17.43 -8.51 -17.82
C GLY A 233 -16.61 -7.40 -18.47
N ALA A 234 -16.21 -6.36 -17.73
CA ALA A 234 -15.38 -5.29 -18.26
C ALA A 234 -13.95 -5.75 -18.59
N SER A 235 -13.48 -5.44 -19.79
CA SER A 235 -12.10 -5.73 -20.20
C SER A 235 -11.10 -4.72 -19.61
N PRO A 236 -9.90 -5.17 -19.21
CA PRO A 236 -8.83 -4.25 -18.80
C PRO A 236 -8.31 -3.46 -20.01
N THR A 237 -8.06 -2.16 -19.84
CA THR A 237 -7.47 -1.29 -20.87
C THR A 237 -6.32 -0.49 -20.27
N LYS A 238 -5.43 0.05 -21.12
CA LYS A 238 -4.28 0.86 -20.68
C LYS A 238 -4.69 2.00 -19.75
N TRP A 239 -5.78 2.69 -20.06
CA TRP A 239 -6.31 3.78 -19.23
C TRP A 239 -6.87 3.28 -17.90
N ARG A 240 -7.63 2.17 -17.90
CA ARG A 240 -8.17 1.60 -16.66
C ARG A 240 -7.09 1.12 -15.71
N PHE A 241 -5.93 0.68 -16.20
CA PHE A 241 -4.77 0.42 -15.33
C PHE A 241 -4.32 1.66 -14.56
N LEU A 242 -4.28 2.82 -15.21
CA LEU A 242 -3.89 4.08 -14.55
C LEU A 242 -4.97 4.53 -13.56
N GLN A 243 -6.24 4.47 -13.95
CA GLN A 243 -7.34 4.83 -13.04
C GLN A 243 -7.42 3.92 -11.82
N ARG A 244 -7.23 2.61 -12.00
CA ARG A 244 -7.23 1.62 -10.91
C ARG A 244 -6.20 1.95 -9.82
N ASN A 245 -5.03 2.46 -10.19
CA ASN A 245 -3.95 2.71 -9.24
C ASN A 245 -4.32 3.72 -8.14
N ARG A 246 -5.25 4.64 -8.39
CA ARG A 246 -5.75 5.55 -7.36
C ARG A 246 -6.47 4.82 -6.23
N ILE A 247 -7.14 3.69 -6.54
CA ILE A 247 -7.82 2.86 -5.54
C ILE A 247 -6.78 2.13 -4.70
N ILE A 248 -5.74 1.55 -5.32
CA ILE A 248 -4.63 0.91 -4.60
C ILE A 248 -4.01 1.89 -3.58
N ALA A 249 -3.73 3.11 -4.02
CA ALA A 249 -3.20 4.16 -3.15
C ALA A 249 -4.19 4.54 -2.02
N ALA A 250 -5.46 4.75 -2.36
CA ALA A 250 -6.46 5.23 -1.41
C ALA A 250 -6.85 4.21 -0.33
N VAL A 251 -6.96 2.92 -0.66
CA VAL A 251 -7.27 1.87 0.33
C VAL A 251 -6.05 1.47 1.20
N SER A 252 -4.90 2.12 0.99
CA SER A 252 -3.67 1.86 1.72
C SER A 252 -3.30 3.05 2.60
N HIS A 253 -2.64 2.76 3.73
CA HIS A 253 -2.14 3.79 4.65
C HIS A 253 -0.79 4.35 4.17
N ALA A 254 -0.01 3.54 3.46
CA ALA A 254 1.22 3.93 2.77
C ALA A 254 1.36 3.19 1.44
N THR A 255 2.18 3.72 0.53
CA THR A 255 2.55 3.08 -0.73
C THR A 255 4.06 2.92 -0.84
N VAL A 256 4.55 1.72 -1.09
CA VAL A 256 5.96 1.43 -1.33
C VAL A 256 6.18 1.04 -2.79
N VAL A 257 7.08 1.78 -3.45
CA VAL A 257 7.54 1.46 -4.80
C VAL A 257 8.85 0.67 -4.71
N VAL A 258 8.78 -0.64 -4.96
CA VAL A 258 9.95 -1.53 -4.81
C VAL A 258 10.93 -1.37 -5.98
N GLU A 259 10.41 -1.36 -7.19
CA GLU A 259 11.23 -1.21 -8.39
C GLU A 259 10.41 -0.47 -9.47
N ALA A 260 11.01 0.48 -10.17
CA ALA A 260 10.32 1.27 -11.18
C ALA A 260 11.32 1.85 -12.18
N GLY A 261 11.19 1.48 -13.45
CA GLY A 261 11.87 2.20 -14.52
C GLY A 261 11.34 3.64 -14.66
N TRP A 262 12.05 4.49 -15.42
CA TRP A 262 11.77 5.93 -15.54
C TRP A 262 10.32 6.30 -15.91
N ARG A 263 9.65 5.43 -16.68
CA ARG A 263 8.26 5.58 -17.16
C ARG A 263 7.35 4.46 -16.65
N SER A 264 7.67 3.87 -15.50
CA SER A 264 6.87 2.79 -14.91
C SER A 264 5.47 3.26 -14.52
N GLY A 265 4.47 2.41 -14.71
CA GLY A 265 3.11 2.65 -14.24
C GLY A 265 2.98 2.68 -12.71
N SER A 266 3.89 2.05 -11.97
CA SER A 266 3.91 2.10 -10.50
C SER A 266 4.15 3.51 -9.95
N LEU A 267 4.84 4.37 -10.72
CA LEU A 267 5.05 5.78 -10.36
C LEU A 267 3.73 6.56 -10.34
N ASN A 268 2.74 6.16 -11.13
CA ASN A 268 1.41 6.76 -11.09
C ASN A 268 0.67 6.42 -9.78
N THR A 269 0.86 5.22 -9.20
CA THR A 269 0.33 4.90 -7.87
C THR A 269 0.95 5.80 -6.80
N ALA A 270 2.28 6.00 -6.84
CA ALA A 270 2.96 6.93 -5.93
C ALA A 270 2.44 8.37 -6.07
N SER A 271 2.25 8.86 -7.30
CA SER A 271 1.66 10.19 -7.51
C SER A 271 0.23 10.31 -6.95
N HIS A 272 -0.60 9.27 -7.10
CA HIS A 272 -1.93 9.26 -6.50
C HIS A 272 -1.86 9.30 -4.97
N ALA A 273 -1.01 8.48 -4.35
CA ALA A 273 -0.81 8.46 -2.90
C ALA A 273 -0.39 9.84 -2.36
N LEU A 274 0.60 10.48 -2.98
CA LEU A 274 1.02 11.83 -2.61
C LEU A 274 -0.11 12.86 -2.76
N ALA A 275 -0.89 12.78 -3.84
CA ALA A 275 -1.98 13.72 -4.11
C ALA A 275 -3.10 13.66 -3.06
N ILE A 276 -3.32 12.50 -2.42
CA ILE A 276 -4.29 12.31 -1.34
C ILE A 276 -3.63 12.34 0.06
N GLY A 277 -2.38 12.82 0.16
CA GLY A 277 -1.69 12.99 1.44
C GLY A 277 -1.25 11.70 2.13
N ARG A 278 -1.10 10.60 1.38
CA ARG A 278 -0.54 9.33 1.92
C ARG A 278 0.97 9.32 1.83
N ARG A 279 1.61 8.69 2.81
CA ARG A 279 3.07 8.48 2.79
C ARG A 279 3.45 7.56 1.64
N VAL A 280 4.55 7.89 0.98
CA VAL A 280 5.14 7.09 -0.08
C VAL A 280 6.56 6.76 0.28
N GLY A 281 6.95 5.51 0.06
CA GLY A 281 8.31 5.02 0.22
C GLY A 281 8.83 4.46 -1.10
N ALA A 282 10.14 4.53 -1.30
CA ALA A 282 10.80 3.94 -2.46
C ALA A 282 12.02 3.12 -2.02
N VAL A 283 12.16 1.93 -2.58
CA VAL A 283 13.31 1.07 -2.31
C VAL A 283 14.50 1.53 -3.17
N PRO A 284 15.69 1.75 -2.58
CA PRO A 284 16.88 2.07 -3.34
C PRO A 284 17.35 0.82 -4.08
N GLY A 285 17.83 0.99 -5.31
CA GLY A 285 18.43 -0.11 -6.09
C GLY A 285 19.75 0.28 -6.74
N PRO A 286 20.44 -0.65 -7.43
CA PRO A 286 21.70 -0.37 -8.10
C PRO A 286 21.58 0.82 -9.06
N VAL A 287 22.47 1.80 -8.96
CA VAL A 287 22.48 2.99 -9.85
C VAL A 287 22.73 2.63 -11.32
N THR A 288 23.26 1.43 -11.58
CA THR A 288 23.46 0.86 -12.92
C THR A 288 22.20 0.20 -13.48
N SER A 289 21.16 -0.03 -12.67
CA SER A 289 19.91 -0.66 -13.09
C SER A 289 18.92 0.37 -13.61
N ALA A 290 18.54 0.24 -14.89
CA ALA A 290 17.48 1.05 -15.48
C ALA A 290 16.11 0.84 -14.79
N ALA A 291 15.90 -0.31 -14.15
CA ALA A 291 14.70 -0.64 -13.41
C ALA A 291 14.62 0.08 -12.04
N SER A 292 15.71 0.66 -11.55
CA SER A 292 15.72 1.46 -10.31
C SER A 292 15.61 2.97 -10.54
N ALA A 293 15.75 3.43 -11.79
CA ALA A 293 15.83 4.85 -12.13
C ALA A 293 14.60 5.68 -11.70
N GLY A 294 13.41 5.09 -11.70
CA GLY A 294 12.18 5.72 -11.20
C GLY A 294 12.17 5.85 -9.68
N CYS A 295 12.63 4.84 -8.95
CA CYS A 295 12.79 4.92 -7.48
C CYS A 295 13.81 6.00 -7.10
N HIS A 296 14.96 6.05 -7.80
CA HIS A 296 15.97 7.10 -7.57
C HIS A 296 15.41 8.50 -7.83
N ARG A 297 14.56 8.65 -8.85
CA ARG A 297 13.88 9.93 -9.12
C ARG A 297 12.96 10.30 -7.97
N LEU A 298 12.09 9.39 -7.52
CA LEU A 298 11.19 9.62 -6.39
C LEU A 298 11.98 10.08 -5.15
N LEU A 299 13.02 9.33 -4.75
CA LEU A 299 13.88 9.64 -3.61
C LEU A 299 14.56 11.01 -3.70
N ARG A 300 14.79 11.50 -4.93
CA ARG A 300 15.47 12.78 -5.17
C ARG A 300 14.52 13.97 -5.25
N THR A 301 13.30 13.78 -5.76
CA THR A 301 12.43 14.89 -6.17
C THR A 301 11.13 14.98 -5.41
N GLU A 302 10.69 13.91 -4.76
CA GLU A 302 9.40 13.83 -4.08
C GLU A 302 9.62 13.65 -2.57
N PRO A 303 8.65 14.04 -1.72
CA PRO A 303 8.72 13.81 -0.27
C PRO A 303 8.41 12.34 0.06
N VAL A 304 9.35 11.45 -0.26
CA VAL A 304 9.22 10.00 -0.06
C VAL A 304 10.30 9.47 0.88
N ASP A 305 9.96 8.42 1.61
CA ASP A 305 10.86 7.73 2.53
C ASP A 305 11.76 6.72 1.76
N CYS A 306 13.02 6.60 2.18
CA CYS A 306 13.90 5.55 1.69
C CYS A 306 13.59 4.26 2.43
N ILE A 307 13.14 3.22 1.71
CA ILE A 307 12.71 1.96 2.33
C ILE A 307 13.75 0.88 2.09
N THR A 308 14.30 0.35 3.17
CA THR A 308 15.34 -0.68 3.17
C THR A 308 14.85 -2.00 3.77
N CYS A 309 13.83 -1.96 4.62
CA CYS A 309 13.21 -3.14 5.22
C CYS A 309 11.73 -2.93 5.56
N ALA A 310 11.07 -3.97 6.08
CA ALA A 310 9.67 -3.89 6.49
C ALA A 310 9.44 -2.98 7.72
N ASP A 311 10.44 -2.77 8.58
CA ASP A 311 10.30 -1.89 9.75
C ASP A 311 10.17 -0.42 9.36
N ASP A 312 10.90 0.02 8.33
CA ASP A 312 10.74 1.37 7.75
C ASP A 312 9.26 1.60 7.33
N VAL A 313 8.64 0.57 6.75
CA VAL A 313 7.24 0.61 6.32
C VAL A 313 6.29 0.60 7.52
N ARG A 314 6.60 -0.14 8.59
CA ARG A 314 5.79 -0.13 9.82
C ARG A 314 5.81 1.25 10.47
N GLU A 315 6.98 1.91 10.51
CA GLU A 315 7.11 3.31 10.93
C GLU A 315 6.24 4.24 10.08
N MET A 316 6.20 4.03 8.75
CA MET A 316 5.33 4.81 7.86
C MET A 316 3.86 4.81 8.29
N ILE A 317 3.34 3.65 8.69
CA ILE A 317 1.94 3.46 9.06
C ILE A 317 1.69 3.53 10.56
N GLY A 318 2.66 4.01 11.35
CA GLY A 318 2.53 4.20 12.79
C GLY A 318 2.45 2.91 13.60
N ILE A 319 2.97 1.80 13.05
CA ILE A 319 3.11 0.53 13.77
C ILE A 319 4.53 0.45 14.31
N GLY A 320 4.64 0.38 15.63
CA GLY A 320 5.90 0.63 16.34
C GLY A 320 5.74 1.90 17.13
N GLY A 321 5.63 1.77 18.45
CA GLY A 321 5.48 2.91 19.34
C GLY A 321 6.58 3.93 19.12
N ALA A 322 6.31 5.18 19.54
CA ALA A 322 7.26 6.27 19.60
C ALA A 322 8.64 5.79 20.12
N VAL A 323 9.51 5.39 19.21
CA VAL A 323 10.90 5.73 19.31
C VAL A 323 10.89 7.09 18.64
N PRO A 324 11.12 8.20 19.36
CA PRO A 324 11.65 9.37 18.68
C PRO A 324 12.74 8.85 17.74
N LEU A 325 12.92 9.44 16.57
CA LEU A 325 14.26 9.47 16.01
C LEU A 325 15.16 10.22 17.02
N ALA A 326 15.50 9.61 18.16
CA ALA A 326 16.88 9.28 18.34
C ALA A 326 17.22 8.55 17.06
N LEU A 327 17.86 9.28 16.14
CA LEU A 327 18.78 8.67 15.20
C LEU A 327 19.36 7.43 15.88
N PRO A 328 19.60 6.32 15.18
CA PRO A 328 20.71 5.51 15.60
C PRO A 328 21.93 6.45 15.58
N THR A 329 22.20 7.15 16.69
CA THR A 329 23.52 7.10 17.27
C THR A 329 23.75 5.62 17.30
N ASP A 330 24.55 5.13 16.36
CA ASP A 330 24.94 3.75 16.29
C ASP A 330 25.00 3.19 17.71
N GLY A 331 24.42 2.01 17.93
CA GLY A 331 24.63 1.26 19.16
C GLY A 331 26.09 0.86 19.39
N ARG A 332 27.05 1.50 18.72
CA ARG A 332 28.34 1.83 19.30
C ARG A 332 28.29 3.27 19.78
N PRO A 333 28.38 3.53 21.10
CA PRO A 333 28.57 4.90 21.55
C PRO A 333 29.72 5.53 20.74
N PRO A 334 29.64 6.82 20.35
CA PRO A 334 30.78 7.49 19.73
C PRO A 334 31.98 7.17 20.60
N THR A 335 32.99 6.49 20.03
CA THR A 335 34.06 5.75 20.73
C THR A 335 34.19 6.22 22.16
N ASP A 336 33.49 5.55 23.10
CA ASP A 336 33.37 6.12 24.44
C ASP A 336 34.76 6.20 25.07
N ASP A 337 34.92 7.06 26.06
CA ASP A 337 36.23 7.29 26.67
C ASP A 337 36.81 5.99 27.26
N LEU A 338 35.95 5.03 27.65
CA LEU A 338 36.35 3.68 28.05
C LEU A 338 36.92 2.85 26.89
N THR A 339 36.33 2.93 25.69
CA THR A 339 36.80 2.28 24.47
C THR A 339 38.16 2.84 24.06
N ARG A 340 38.35 4.16 24.13
CA ARG A 340 39.65 4.80 23.86
C ARG A 340 40.74 4.35 24.83
N ILE A 341 40.40 4.20 26.12
CA ILE A 341 41.31 3.64 27.12
C ILE A 341 41.61 2.16 26.85
N ARG A 342 40.61 1.36 26.47
CA ARG A 342 40.80 -0.06 26.11
C ARG A 342 41.69 -0.24 24.89
N ASP A 343 41.52 0.56 23.85
CA ASP A 343 42.35 0.52 22.64
C ASP A 343 43.79 0.99 22.92
N ALA A 344 43.94 1.90 23.89
CA ALA A 344 45.23 2.34 24.40
C ALA A 344 45.91 1.33 25.33
N LEU A 345 45.29 0.19 25.64
CA LEU A 345 45.86 -0.91 26.41
C LEU A 345 46.30 -2.08 25.53
N SER A 346 47.01 -3.04 26.10
CA SER A 346 47.45 -4.26 25.42
C SER A 346 47.11 -5.46 26.29
N ALA A 347 46.77 -6.60 25.70
CA ALA A 347 46.65 -7.86 26.45
C ALA A 347 48.01 -8.53 26.73
N ARG A 348 49.09 -8.04 26.08
CA ARG A 348 50.42 -8.67 26.12
C ARG A 348 51.48 -7.82 26.82
N ALA A 349 51.32 -6.50 26.80
CA ALA A 349 52.29 -5.55 27.34
C ALA A 349 51.63 -4.72 28.44
N TRP A 350 52.36 -4.53 29.53
CA TRP A 350 51.99 -3.57 30.57
C TRP A 350 52.28 -2.15 30.08
N ARG A 351 51.40 -1.21 30.41
CA ARG A 351 51.56 0.22 30.10
C ARG A 351 51.31 1.05 31.35
N ASP A 352 52.15 2.06 31.57
CA ASP A 352 51.90 3.03 32.62
C ASP A 352 50.74 3.96 32.24
N ARG A 353 50.19 4.64 33.25
CA ARG A 353 49.05 5.54 33.10
C ARG A 353 49.30 6.66 32.09
N ASP A 354 50.50 7.22 32.06
CA ASP A 354 50.81 8.38 31.22
C ASP A 354 50.92 7.96 29.75
N ASP A 355 51.42 6.75 29.47
CA ASP A 355 51.41 6.15 28.14
C ASP A 355 50.00 5.84 27.65
N ILE A 356 49.14 5.32 28.55
CA ILE A 356 47.73 5.07 28.24
C ILE A 356 47.02 6.38 27.93
N ALA A 357 47.17 7.39 28.79
CA ALA A 357 46.57 8.72 28.63
C ALA A 357 46.97 9.39 27.31
N ARG A 358 48.26 9.35 26.94
CA ARG A 358 48.75 9.88 25.64
C ARG A 358 48.13 9.15 24.44
N ARG A 359 48.06 7.81 24.49
CA ARG A 359 47.54 6.98 23.39
C ARG A 359 46.03 7.07 23.26
N SER A 360 45.32 7.15 24.37
CA SER A 360 43.86 7.30 24.40
C SER A 360 43.44 8.73 24.11
N GLY A 361 44.31 9.73 24.32
CA GLY A 361 44.03 11.15 24.18
C GLY A 361 43.25 11.74 25.37
N HIS A 362 43.61 11.32 26.59
CA HIS A 362 43.02 11.78 27.86
C HIS A 362 44.05 12.52 28.73
N ALA A 363 43.59 13.34 29.66
CA ALA A 363 44.45 13.80 30.75
C ALA A 363 44.80 12.60 31.67
N PRO A 364 45.96 12.60 32.33
CA PRO A 364 46.35 11.48 33.21
C PRO A 364 45.32 11.13 34.28
N ASP A 365 44.65 12.14 34.85
CA ASP A 365 43.63 11.93 35.91
C ASP A 365 42.33 11.33 35.38
N ASP A 366 41.93 11.69 34.16
CA ASP A 366 40.77 11.10 33.48
C ASP A 366 41.06 9.64 33.13
N ALA A 367 42.26 9.36 32.59
CA ALA A 367 42.69 8.01 32.29
C ALA A 367 42.74 7.13 33.55
N ALA A 368 43.19 7.67 34.70
CA ALA A 368 43.17 6.96 35.98
C ALA A 368 41.74 6.59 36.40
N SER A 369 40.80 7.54 36.29
CA SER A 369 39.41 7.34 36.67
C SER A 369 38.74 6.26 35.81
N LEU A 370 38.99 6.29 34.50
CA LEU A 370 38.45 5.33 33.53
C LEU A 370 39.09 3.93 33.67
N LEU A 371 40.40 3.86 33.93
CA LEU A 371 41.09 2.60 34.25
C LEU A 371 40.53 1.97 35.53
N GLY A 372 40.18 2.79 36.54
CA GLY A 372 39.50 2.33 37.74
C GLY A 372 38.15 1.69 37.45
N ILE A 373 37.35 2.27 36.55
CA ILE A 373 36.06 1.70 36.11
C ILE A 373 36.28 0.34 35.42
N LEU A 374 37.24 0.25 34.50
CA LEU A 374 37.55 -1.00 33.79
C LEU A 374 38.08 -2.09 34.73
N LEU A 375 38.81 -1.70 35.79
CA LEU A 375 39.33 -2.62 36.80
C LEU A 375 38.20 -3.21 37.63
N LEU A 376 37.25 -2.37 38.05
CA LEU A 376 36.03 -2.82 38.74
C LEU A 376 35.19 -3.75 37.86
N GLY A 377 35.19 -3.52 36.54
CA GLY A 377 34.56 -4.39 35.55
C GLY A 377 35.33 -5.69 35.25
N GLY A 378 36.54 -5.87 35.80
CA GLY A 378 37.39 -7.04 35.55
C GLY A 378 37.96 -7.13 34.13
N GLU A 379 37.95 -6.03 33.37
CA GLU A 379 38.40 -5.99 31.98
C GLU A 379 39.89 -5.68 31.86
N VAL A 380 40.46 -5.05 32.87
CA VAL A 380 41.88 -4.73 32.99
C VAL A 380 42.42 -5.24 34.31
N GLU A 381 43.73 -5.50 34.35
CA GLU A 381 44.45 -5.79 35.58
C GLU A 381 45.56 -4.76 35.78
N SER A 382 45.89 -4.52 37.05
CA SER A 382 46.88 -3.55 37.50
C SER A 382 47.97 -4.24 38.32
N SER A 383 49.22 -3.82 38.12
CA SER A 383 50.38 -4.24 38.92
C SER A 383 51.39 -3.10 39.01
N ASP A 384 52.51 -3.32 39.71
CA ASP A 384 53.64 -2.38 39.74
C ASP A 384 54.22 -2.10 38.33
N ALA A 385 53.97 -2.97 37.36
CA ALA A 385 54.38 -2.79 35.96
C ALA A 385 53.42 -1.91 35.12
N GLY A 386 52.25 -1.53 35.67
CA GLY A 386 51.24 -0.71 35.02
C GLY A 386 49.91 -1.42 34.83
N TRP A 387 49.22 -1.13 33.71
CA TRP A 387 47.90 -1.67 33.38
C TRP A 387 47.94 -2.47 32.09
N ARG A 388 47.13 -3.52 31.99
CA ARG A 388 46.93 -4.30 30.77
C ARG A 388 45.52 -4.89 30.70
N LEU A 389 45.08 -5.29 29.50
CA LEU A 389 43.81 -5.99 29.33
C LEU A 389 43.90 -7.41 29.89
N VAL A 390 42.84 -7.86 30.56
CA VAL A 390 42.71 -9.26 30.96
C VAL A 390 42.49 -10.11 29.70
N PRO A 391 43.31 -11.15 29.45
CA PRO A 391 43.14 -12.02 28.28
C PRO A 391 41.79 -12.74 28.33
N ARG A 392 40.92 -12.52 27.34
CA ARG A 392 39.69 -13.32 27.20
C ARG A 392 40.06 -14.77 26.93
N ALA A 393 39.67 -15.69 27.81
CA ALA A 393 39.76 -17.12 27.54
C ALA A 393 38.97 -17.42 26.26
N SER A 394 39.61 -17.97 25.23
CA SER A 394 38.92 -18.40 24.02
C SER A 394 37.91 -19.48 24.38
N ALA A 395 36.61 -19.20 24.22
CA ALA A 395 35.59 -20.24 24.25
C ALA A 395 35.84 -21.20 23.09
N ARG A 396 36.57 -22.29 23.36
CA ARG A 396 36.58 -23.49 22.52
C ARG A 396 35.37 -24.31 22.94
N SER A 397 34.40 -24.39 22.04
CA SER A 397 33.26 -25.31 22.12
C SER A 397 33.76 -26.76 22.26
N ALA A 398 33.25 -27.44 23.29
CA ALA A 398 33.23 -28.90 23.36
C ALA A 398 32.05 -29.45 22.55
#